data_AF-A0A6B9YRN8-F1
#
_entry.id   AF-A0A6B9YRN8-F1
#
_cell.length_a   1.000
_cell.length_b   1.000
_cell.length_c   1.000
_cell.angle_alpha   90.00
_cell.angle_beta   90.00
_cell.angle_gamma   90.00
#
_symmetry.space_group_name_H-M   'P 1'
#
loop_
_entity.id
_entity.type
_entity.pdbx_description
1 polymer ?
#
loop_
_entity_poly.entity_id
_entity_poly.type
_entity_poly.pdbx_seq_one_letter_code
_entity_poly.pdbx_strand_id
1 'polypeptide(L)' 'MKAFQRIHLAAGQTHAIELEVPIPSLAYWNTAARRFIVEADRIQVRVGGSSDSLPLQADAVVSDR' A
#
# COMPACT_ATOMS: atom_id res chain seq x y z
N MET A 1 -0.85 -7.07 -2.08
CA MET A 1 -0.52 -5.88 -2.91
C MET A 1 -1.64 -4.87 -2.76
N LYS A 2 -1.35 -3.58 -2.59
CA LYS A 2 -2.37 -2.53 -2.39
C LYS A 2 -2.39 -1.45 -3.49
N ALA A 3 -1.28 -1.25 -4.19
CA ALA A 3 -1.18 -0.43 -5.40
C ALA A 3 -0.10 -0.99 -6.33
N PHE A 4 -0.18 -0.70 -7.63
CA PHE A 4 0.81 -1.08 -8.64
C PHE A 4 0.70 -0.16 -9.86
N GLN A 5 1.84 0.15 -10.48
CA GLN A 5 1.88 0.85 -11.77
C GLN A 5 2.98 0.25 -12.65
N ARG A 6 2.62 -0.08 -13.89
CA ARG A 6 3.60 -0.43 -14.93
C ARG A 6 4.05 0.84 -15.64
N ILE A 7 5.35 1.10 -15.65
CA ILE A 7 5.94 2.22 -16.38
C ILE A 7 6.91 1.69 -17.44
N HIS A 8 7.03 2.42 -18.54
CA HIS A 8 8.08 2.23 -19.53
C HIS A 8 9.17 3.27 -19.29
N LEU A 9 10.43 2.84 -19.28
CA LEU A 9 11.59 3.70 -19.09
C LEU A 9 12.59 3.43 -20.22
N ALA A 10 13.08 4.49 -20.84
CA ALA A 10 14.25 4.40 -21.71
C ALA A 10 15.52 4.11 -20.89
N ALA A 11 16.59 3.68 -21.55
CA ALA A 11 17.87 3.44 -20.89
C ALA A 11 18.37 4.71 -20.18
N GLY A 12 18.68 4.60 -18.88
CA GLY A 12 19.12 5.71 -18.04
C GLY A 12 18.00 6.65 -17.56
N GLN A 13 16.75 6.45 -17.99
CA GLN A 13 15.64 7.27 -17.53
C GLN A 13 15.26 6.94 -16.08
N THR A 14 15.02 8.00 -15.29
CA THR A 14 14.39 7.91 -13.97
C THR A 14 13.04 8.59 -14.01
N HIS A 15 12.04 8.01 -13.34
CA HIS A 15 10.72 8.60 -13.22
C HIS A 15 10.22 8.46 -11.78
N ALA A 16 9.76 9.56 -11.21
CA ALA A 16 9.03 9.53 -9.95
C ALA A 16 7.57 9.16 -10.24
N ILE A 17 7.02 8.24 -9.46
CA ILE A 17 5.61 7.84 -9.55
C ILE A 17 4.92 8.10 -8.23
N GLU A 18 3.60 8.27 -8.30
CA GLU A 18 2.72 8.32 -7.15
C GLU A 18 1.83 7.07 -7.15
N LEU A 19 1.76 6.38 -6.02
CA LEU A 19 0.91 5.22 -5.82
C LEU A 19 -0.12 5.56 -4.75
N GLU A 20 -1.38 5.66 -5.15
CA GLU A 20 -2.47 5.91 -4.21
C GLU A 20 -2.96 4.59 -3.60
N VAL A 21 -3.08 4.58 -2.26
CA VAL A 21 -3.70 3.47 -1.52
C VAL A 21 -4.96 4.02 -0.82
N PRO A 22 -6.16 3.76 -1.37
CA PRO A 22 -7.39 4.21 -0.72
C PRO A 22 -7.54 3.56 0.65
N ILE A 23 -7.87 4.34 1.69
CA ILE A 23 -8.07 3.83 3.05
C ILE A 23 -9.06 2.64 3.10
N PRO A 24 -10.21 2.64 2.37
CA PRO A 24 -11.12 1.49 2.36
C PRO A 24 -10.50 0.19 1.84
N SER A 25 -9.43 0.27 1.02
CA SER A 25 -8.71 -0.91 0.52
C SER A 25 -7.89 -1.62 1.60
N LEU A 26 -7.68 -0.98 2.75
CA LEU A 26 -7.03 -1.56 3.93
C LEU A 26 -8.00 -2.37 4.79
N ALA A 27 -9.30 -2.30 4.50
CA ALA A 27 -10.31 -2.99 5.30
C ALA A 27 -10.12 -4.51 5.26
N TYR A 28 -10.46 -5.15 6.38
CA TYR A 28 -10.57 -6.59 6.49
C TYR A 28 -11.96 -6.98 6.98
N TRP A 29 -12.34 -8.24 6.71
CA TRP A 29 -13.59 -8.78 7.21
C TRP A 29 -13.48 -9.05 8.72
N ASN A 30 -14.21 -8.29 9.53
CA ASN A 30 -14.32 -8.55 10.95
C ASN A 30 -15.51 -9.48 11.22
N THR A 31 -15.24 -10.67 11.76
CA THR A 31 -16.26 -11.70 11.97
C THR A 31 -17.27 -11.34 13.06
N ALA A 32 -16.86 -10.62 14.10
CA ALA A 32 -17.74 -10.15 15.17
C ALA A 32 -18.71 -9.07 14.67
N ALA A 33 -18.19 -8.12 13.89
CA ALA A 33 -18.96 -7.02 13.32
C ALA A 33 -19.75 -7.41 12.06
N ARG A 34 -19.43 -8.57 11.47
CA ARG A 34 -20.00 -9.13 10.23
C ARG A 34 -19.99 -8.12 9.07
N ARG A 35 -18.90 -7.35 8.97
CA ARG A 35 -18.68 -6.33 7.94
C ARG A 35 -17.19 -6.10 7.71
N PHE A 36 -16.87 -5.44 6.61
CA PHE A 36 -15.53 -4.89 6.41
C PHE A 36 -15.33 -3.68 7.32
N ILE A 37 -14.21 -3.65 8.03
CA ILE A 37 -13.79 -2.51 8.83
C ILE A 37 -12.35 -2.14 8.47
N VAL A 38 -12.04 -0.85 8.53
CA VAL A 38 -10.66 -0.38 8.61
C VAL A 38 -10.33 -0.29 10.10
N GLU A 39 -9.14 -0.72 10.48
CA GLU A 39 -8.65 -0.63 11.85
C GLU A 39 -7.64 0.53 11.93
N ALA A 40 -7.82 1.38 12.93
CA ALA A 40 -6.84 2.40 13.26
C ALA A 40 -5.60 1.75 13.86
N ASP A 41 -4.47 1.80 13.15
CA ASP A 41 -3.24 1.12 13.52
C ASP A 41 -2.01 1.78 12.85
N ARG A 42 -0.81 1.47 13.37
CA ARG A 42 0.45 1.77 12.70
C ARG A 42 0.84 0.60 11.80
N ILE A 43 0.84 0.82 10.51
CA ILE A 43 1.22 -0.17 9.50
C ILE A 43 2.57 0.16 8.88
N GLN A 44 3.25 -0.86 8.35
CA GLN A 44 4.44 -0.68 7.51
C GLN A 44 4.06 -0.77 6.04
N VAL A 45 4.33 0.31 5.29
CA VAL A 45 4.25 0.33 3.83
C VAL A 45 5.58 -0.15 3.26
N ARG A 46 5.52 -1.09 2.32
CA ARG A 46 6.70 -1.66 1.63
C ARG A 46 6.54 -1.56 0.12
N VAL A 47 7.61 -1.17 -0.58
CA VAL A 47 7.60 -0.95 -2.04
C VAL A 47 8.80 -1.64 -2.70
N GLY A 48 8.56 -2.27 -3.85
CA GLY A 48 9.58 -2.94 -4.65
C GLY A 48 9.02 -3.53 -5.94
N GLY A 49 9.88 -4.19 -6.71
CA GLY A 49 9.54 -4.76 -8.02
C GLY A 49 8.84 -6.13 -7.94
N SER A 50 8.91 -6.80 -6.79
CA SER A 50 8.31 -8.11 -6.56
C SER A 50 7.96 -8.30 -5.07
N SER A 51 7.10 -9.27 -4.75
CA SER A 51 6.66 -9.51 -3.37
C SER A 51 7.76 -10.03 -2.44
N ASP A 52 8.82 -10.62 -3.01
CA ASP A 52 10.01 -11.11 -2.32
C ASP A 52 11.18 -10.11 -2.33
N SER A 53 11.07 -8.98 -3.06
CA SER A 53 12.09 -7.93 -3.13
C SER A 53 11.46 -6.54 -2.95
N LEU A 54 11.47 -6.06 -1.70
CA LEU A 54 10.83 -4.83 -1.24
C LEU A 54 11.85 -3.91 -0.52
N PRO A 55 12.77 -3.25 -1.24
CA PRO A 55 13.88 -2.50 -0.64
C PRO A 55 13.47 -1.21 0.08
N LEU A 56 12.27 -0.68 -0.18
CA LEU A 56 11.77 0.55 0.44
C LEU A 56 10.72 0.22 1.49
N GLN A 57 10.80 0.88 2.64
CA GLN A 57 9.82 0.76 3.71
C GLN A 57 9.62 2.08 4.45
N ALA A 58 8.40 2.32 4.92
CA ALA A 58 8.05 3.44 5.79
C ALA A 58 6.88 3.06 6.69
N ASP A 59 6.83 3.61 7.90
CA ASP A 59 5.68 3.45 8.78
C ASP A 59 4.63 4.52 8.48
N ALA A 60 3.36 4.13 8.55
CA ALA A 60 2.21 5.00 8.37
C ALA A 60 1.18 4.73 9.46
N VAL A 61 0.49 5.78 9.90
CA VAL A 61 -0.64 5.66 10.82
C VAL A 61 -1.93 5.66 9.99
N VAL A 62 -2.71 4.60 10.13
CA VAL A 62 -4.10 4.53 9.67
C VAL A 62 -4.96 4.99 10.84
N SER A 63 -5.79 5.99 10.59
CA SER A 63 -6.75 6.49 11.59
C SER A 63 -8.16 6.37 11.04
N ASP A 64 -9.10 6.03 11.92
CA ASP A 64 -10.52 6.26 11.66
C ASP A 64 -10.72 7.78 11.59
N ARG A 65 -11.20 8.29 10.45
CA ARG A 65 -11.53 9.71 10.33
C ARG A 65 -12.70 10.07 11.24
#